data_AF-A0A820F2F5-F1
#
_entry.id   AF-A0A820F2F5-F1
#
_cell.length_a   1.000
_cell.length_b   1.000
_cell.length_c   1.000
_cell.angle_alpha   90.00
_cell.angle_beta   90.00
_cell.angle_gamma   90.00
#
_symmetry.space_group_name_H-M   'P 1'
#
loop_
_entity.id
_entity.type
_entity.pdbx_description
1 polymer ?
#
loop_
_entity_poly.entity_id
_entity_poly.type
_entity_poly.pdbx_seq_one_letter_code
_entity_poly.pdbx_strand_id
1 'polypeptide(L)'
;MYVSTYGVFILLGIALCYGLPTKTPNACGYDACNLGDPTKLNVHIVAHTHDDVGWLKTVDQYYYGARNNIQHAGVQYIIDSVMHALEQNPDRRFIYVEIGFFWRWWSQQTEETRDKV
;
A
#
# COMPACT_ATOMS: atom_id res chain seq x y z
N MET A 1 28.60 -26.46 64.95
CA MET A 1 28.14 -27.73 64.33
C MET A 1 26.62 -27.67 64.26
N TYR A 2 26.08 -27.19 63.14
CA TYR A 2 24.78 -27.54 62.56
C TYR A 2 24.76 -26.86 61.18
N VAL A 3 24.85 -27.66 60.14
CA VAL A 3 24.78 -27.25 58.73
C VAL A 3 23.32 -27.34 58.34
N SER A 4 22.72 -26.28 57.80
CA SER A 4 21.48 -26.41 57.05
C SER A 4 21.34 -25.30 56.01
N THR A 5 21.69 -25.71 54.79
CA THR A 5 21.20 -25.27 53.47
C THR A 5 19.86 -24.54 53.45
N TYR A 6 19.72 -23.49 52.63
CA TYR A 6 18.63 -23.13 51.69
C TYR A 6 18.94 -21.69 51.22
N GLY A 7 19.42 -21.43 50.00
CA GLY A 7 18.72 -21.64 48.73
C GLY A 7 18.36 -20.26 48.16
N VAL A 8 19.27 -19.67 47.39
CA VAL A 8 19.08 -18.39 46.68
C VAL A 8 17.99 -18.57 45.62
N PHE A 9 16.83 -17.95 45.79
CA PHE A 9 15.81 -17.83 44.75
C PHE A 9 15.81 -16.40 44.19
N ILE A 10 16.65 -16.16 43.18
CA ILE A 10 16.52 -15.01 42.30
C ILE A 10 15.39 -15.35 41.32
N LEU A 11 14.22 -14.75 41.52
CA LEU A 11 13.14 -14.75 40.53
C LEU A 11 13.57 -13.84 39.37
N LEU A 12 14.33 -14.39 38.43
CA LEU A 12 14.45 -13.85 37.08
C LEU A 12 13.09 -14.07 36.41
N GLY A 13 12.23 -13.05 36.46
CA GLY A 13 11.03 -12.98 35.64
C GLY A 13 11.46 -13.00 34.18
N ILE A 14 11.34 -14.17 33.55
CA ILE A 14 11.49 -14.31 32.10
C ILE A 14 10.29 -13.58 31.50
N ALA A 15 10.49 -12.32 31.15
CA ALA A 15 9.65 -11.65 30.18
C ALA A 15 9.83 -12.40 28.86
N LEU A 16 8.95 -13.36 28.58
CA LEU A 16 8.75 -13.84 27.22
C LEU A 16 8.20 -12.64 26.42
N CYS A 17 9.11 -11.82 25.92
CA CYS A 17 8.84 -10.95 24.79
C CYS A 17 8.61 -11.87 23.59
N TYR A 18 7.40 -12.39 23.44
CA TYR A 18 6.90 -12.73 22.12
C TYR A 18 6.88 -11.42 21.34
N GLY A 19 7.97 -11.14 20.64
CA GLY A 19 8.06 -10.02 19.72
C GLY A 19 6.97 -10.21 18.69
N LEU A 20 5.87 -9.46 18.84
CA LEU A 20 4.98 -9.22 17.71
C LEU A 20 5.86 -8.59 16.63
N PRO A 21 5.80 -9.06 15.37
CA PRO A 21 6.52 -8.43 14.29
C PRO A 21 6.02 -6.99 14.17
N THR A 22 6.82 -6.04 14.65
CA THR A 22 6.56 -4.62 14.49
C THR A 22 6.75 -4.32 13.01
N LYS A 23 5.66 -4.00 12.31
CA LYS A 23 5.69 -3.48 10.94
C LYS A 23 6.64 -2.28 10.96
N THR A 24 7.85 -2.45 10.41
CA THR A 24 8.84 -1.37 10.36
C THR A 24 8.23 -0.24 9.55
N PRO A 25 8.07 0.97 10.13
CA PRO A 25 7.28 2.03 9.52
C PRO A 25 7.88 2.58 8.21
N ASN A 26 9.09 2.15 7.83
CA ASN A 26 9.86 2.65 6.69
C ASN A 26 10.42 1.53 5.80
N ALA A 27 9.79 0.36 5.75
CA ALA A 27 10.23 -0.67 4.81
C ALA A 27 9.93 -0.23 3.38
N CYS A 28 10.95 -0.23 2.52
CA CYS A 28 10.86 0.11 1.10
C CYS A 28 11.27 -1.10 0.25
N GLY A 29 10.89 -1.12 -1.03
CA GLY A 29 11.23 -2.20 -1.94
C GLY A 29 10.64 -3.55 -1.49
N TYR A 30 11.41 -4.63 -1.65
CA TYR A 30 10.95 -5.98 -1.30
C TYR A 30 10.70 -6.18 0.20
N ASP A 31 11.34 -5.38 1.06
CA ASP A 31 11.15 -5.46 2.52
C ASP A 31 9.74 -5.00 2.94
N ALA A 32 9.04 -4.25 2.07
CA ALA A 32 7.67 -3.81 2.29
C ALA A 32 6.61 -4.87 1.91
N CYS A 33 7.03 -5.99 1.31
CA CYS A 33 6.12 -7.01 0.81
C CYS A 33 5.45 -7.78 1.95
N ASN A 34 4.17 -8.08 1.78
CA ASN A 34 3.48 -9.04 2.64
C ASN A 34 3.80 -10.46 2.16
N LEU A 35 4.61 -11.19 2.94
CA LEU A 35 5.00 -12.57 2.63
C LEU A 35 3.89 -13.60 2.89
N GLY A 36 2.80 -13.19 3.55
CA GLY A 36 1.72 -14.09 3.95
C GLY A 36 2.10 -15.02 5.11
N ASP A 37 1.24 -16.00 5.35
CA ASP A 37 1.43 -17.05 6.36
C ASP A 37 1.92 -18.33 5.65
N PRO A 38 3.13 -18.85 5.97
CA PRO A 38 3.69 -20.02 5.29
C PRO A 38 2.91 -21.32 5.53
N THR A 39 1.97 -21.32 6.48
CA THR A 39 1.17 -22.50 6.85
C THR A 39 -0.23 -22.49 6.25
N LYS A 40 -0.59 -21.44 5.50
CA LYS A 40 -1.93 -21.25 4.94
C LYS A 40 -1.89 -20.99 3.44
N LEU A 41 -3.04 -21.10 2.80
CA LEU A 41 -3.24 -20.52 1.48
C LEU A 41 -3.23 -18.98 1.59
N ASN A 42 -2.32 -18.35 0.86
CA ASN A 42 -2.25 -16.89 0.76
C ASN A 42 -2.92 -16.43 -0.53
N VAL A 43 -3.90 -15.52 -0.40
CA VAL A 43 -4.58 -14.89 -1.53
C VAL A 43 -4.13 -13.44 -1.59
N HIS A 44 -3.39 -13.09 -2.64
CA HIS A 44 -2.91 -11.73 -2.86
C HIS A 44 -3.89 -11.01 -3.80
N ILE A 45 -4.63 -10.04 -3.25
CA ILE A 45 -5.52 -9.18 -4.03
C ILE A 45 -4.70 -8.01 -4.56
N VAL A 46 -4.57 -7.94 -5.89
CA VAL A 46 -3.81 -6.88 -6.57
C VAL A 46 -4.82 -5.94 -7.24
N ALA A 47 -5.13 -4.83 -6.55
CA ALA A 47 -5.99 -3.80 -7.13
C ALA A 47 -5.23 -3.02 -8.22
N HIS A 48 -5.87 -2.86 -9.37
CA HIS A 48 -5.31 -2.18 -10.53
C HIS A 48 -6.40 -1.51 -11.36
N THR A 49 -6.00 -0.63 -12.27
CA THR A 49 -6.80 -0.17 -13.41
C THR A 49 -6.04 -0.45 -14.70
N HIS A 50 -6.74 -0.56 -15.81
CA HIS A 50 -6.12 -0.67 -17.13
C HIS A 50 -6.59 0.51 -17.96
N ASP A 51 -5.71 1.49 -18.14
CA ASP A 51 -6.05 2.79 -18.70
C ASP A 51 -5.43 2.93 -20.11
N ASP A 52 -6.13 2.44 -21.13
CA ASP A 52 -5.65 2.50 -22.51
C ASP A 52 -5.27 3.93 -22.93
N VAL A 53 -4.02 4.11 -23.39
CA VAL A 53 -3.50 5.39 -23.87
C VAL A 53 -3.98 5.66 -25.31
N GLY A 54 -5.30 5.68 -25.47
CA GLY A 54 -5.98 5.73 -26.76
C GLY A 54 -6.43 4.34 -27.23
N TRP A 55 -7.74 4.21 -27.46
CA TRP A 55 -8.38 3.00 -27.99
C TRP A 55 -9.71 3.40 -28.67
N LEU A 56 -10.81 3.47 -27.93
CA LEU A 56 -12.11 3.96 -28.44
C LEU A 56 -12.24 5.48 -28.32
N LYS A 57 -11.52 6.07 -27.36
CA LYS A 57 -11.42 7.51 -27.17
C LYS A 57 -9.98 7.97 -27.36
N THR A 58 -9.79 9.26 -27.61
CA THR A 58 -8.44 9.83 -27.61
C THR A 58 -7.89 9.87 -26.18
N VAL A 59 -6.56 10.01 -26.04
CA VAL A 59 -5.88 10.14 -24.74
C VAL A 59 -6.56 11.21 -23.87
N ASP A 60 -6.77 12.41 -24.40
CA ASP A 60 -7.40 13.51 -23.64
C ASP A 60 -8.86 13.22 -23.27
N GLN A 61 -9.60 12.51 -24.13
CA GLN A 61 -10.97 12.14 -23.83
C GLN A 61 -11.05 11.08 -22.73
N TYR A 62 -10.11 10.14 -22.67
CA TYR A 62 -9.95 9.24 -21.54
C TYR A 62 -9.52 9.98 -20.28
N TYR A 63 -8.55 10.90 -20.38
CA TYR A 63 -8.05 11.61 -19.22
C TYR A 63 -9.13 12.46 -18.54
N TYR A 64 -9.82 13.30 -19.32
CA TYR A 64 -10.79 14.24 -18.79
C TYR A 64 -12.19 13.64 -18.56
N GLY A 65 -12.44 12.42 -19.04
CA GLY A 65 -13.77 11.80 -18.99
C GLY A 65 -14.76 12.38 -20.01
N ALA A 66 -14.26 12.83 -21.16
CA ALA A 66 -15.11 13.31 -22.25
C ALA A 66 -15.67 12.14 -23.07
N ARG A 67 -16.75 12.40 -23.81
CA ARG A 67 -17.42 11.42 -24.70
C ARG A 67 -17.76 10.09 -24.00
N ASN A 68 -18.28 10.17 -22.77
CA ASN A 68 -18.67 8.98 -22.00
C ASN A 68 -19.81 8.17 -22.63
N ASN A 69 -20.49 8.72 -23.64
CA ASN A 69 -21.41 7.96 -24.49
C ASN A 69 -20.73 6.94 -25.41
N ILE A 70 -19.41 7.08 -25.67
CA ILE A 70 -18.60 6.08 -26.39
C ILE A 70 -18.11 5.02 -25.40
N GLN A 71 -17.48 5.47 -24.32
CA GLN A 71 -17.01 4.63 -23.23
C GLN A 71 -16.94 5.45 -21.95
N HIS A 72 -17.59 4.96 -20.90
CA HIS A 72 -17.59 5.59 -19.58
C HIS A 72 -16.25 5.38 -18.88
N ALA A 73 -15.36 6.37 -18.96
CA ALA A 73 -14.01 6.29 -18.41
C ALA A 73 -13.43 7.70 -18.24
N GLY A 74 -12.79 7.97 -17.12
CA GLY A 74 -12.15 9.25 -16.80
C GLY A 74 -10.96 9.08 -15.87
N VAL A 75 -9.74 9.07 -16.44
CA VAL A 75 -8.52 8.65 -15.72
C VAL A 75 -8.15 9.58 -14.57
N GLN A 76 -8.35 10.90 -14.72
CA GLN A 76 -8.05 11.85 -13.63
C GLN A 76 -8.82 11.48 -12.34
N TYR A 77 -10.08 11.10 -12.48
CA TYR A 77 -10.94 10.77 -11.35
C TYR A 77 -10.57 9.41 -10.73
N ILE A 78 -10.08 8.48 -11.55
CA ILE A 78 -9.55 7.20 -11.05
C ILE A 78 -8.37 7.46 -10.13
N ILE A 79 -7.37 8.22 -10.60
CA ILE A 79 -6.16 8.51 -9.81
C ILE A 79 -6.52 9.29 -8.53
N ASP A 80 -7.36 10.33 -8.62
CA ASP A 80 -7.81 11.11 -7.46
C ASP A 80 -8.46 10.21 -6.39
N SER A 81 -9.36 9.31 -6.83
CA SER A 81 -10.07 8.41 -5.93
C SER A 81 -9.15 7.35 -5.30
N VAL A 82 -8.16 6.86 -6.05
CA VAL A 82 -7.15 5.92 -5.55
C VAL A 82 -6.30 6.59 -4.48
N MET A 83 -5.81 7.82 -4.72
CA MET A 83 -5.02 8.55 -3.73
C MET A 83 -5.78 8.74 -2.43
N HIS A 84 -7.04 9.17 -2.50
CA HIS A 84 -7.89 9.31 -1.32
C HIS A 84 -8.12 7.98 -0.61
N ALA A 85 -8.35 6.90 -1.36
CA ALA A 85 -8.54 5.58 -0.79
C ALA A 85 -7.27 5.05 -0.10
N LEU A 86 -6.09 5.29 -0.66
CA LEU A 86 -4.80 4.88 -0.06
C LEU A 86 -4.51 5.67 1.22
N GLU A 87 -4.78 6.98 1.24
CA GLU A 87 -4.60 7.83 2.43
C GLU A 87 -5.45 7.37 3.62
N GLN A 88 -6.66 6.87 3.36
CA GLN A 88 -7.56 6.39 4.40
C GLN A 88 -7.12 5.07 5.06
N ASN A 89 -6.30 4.26 4.41
CA ASN A 89 -5.88 2.96 4.96
C ASN A 89 -4.48 2.55 4.47
N PRO A 90 -3.47 2.54 5.38
CA PRO A 90 -2.08 2.24 5.03
C PRO A 90 -1.81 0.76 4.69
N ASP A 91 -2.80 -0.14 4.80
CA ASP A 91 -2.73 -1.52 4.33
C ASP A 91 -3.23 -1.69 2.88
N ARG A 92 -3.95 -0.70 2.33
CA ARG A 92 -4.37 -0.73 0.92
C ARG A 92 -3.15 -0.61 0.01
N ARG A 93 -3.22 -1.27 -1.14
CA ARG A 93 -2.19 -1.26 -2.19
C ARG A 93 -2.89 -1.09 -3.53
N PHE A 94 -2.24 -0.38 -4.44
CA PHE A 94 -2.71 -0.19 -5.80
C PHE A 94 -1.50 -0.19 -6.74
N ILE A 95 -1.64 -0.78 -7.91
CA ILE A 95 -0.63 -0.70 -8.97
C ILE A 95 -1.16 0.14 -10.14
N TYR A 96 -0.32 1.02 -10.66
CA TYR A 96 -0.62 1.87 -11.81
C TYR A 96 0.50 1.72 -12.85
N VAL A 97 0.15 1.67 -14.14
CA VAL A 97 1.09 1.28 -15.20
C VAL A 97 1.32 2.40 -16.21
N GLU A 98 0.26 3.08 -16.65
CA GLU A 98 0.32 3.95 -17.82
C GLU A 98 0.87 5.35 -17.50
N ILE A 99 2.20 5.47 -17.42
CA ILE A 99 2.91 6.70 -17.01
C ILE A 99 2.52 7.94 -17.83
N GLY A 100 2.05 7.80 -19.07
CA GLY A 100 1.55 8.94 -19.85
C GLY A 100 0.38 9.67 -19.19
N PHE A 101 -0.56 8.93 -18.59
CA PHE A 101 -1.65 9.51 -17.82
C PHE A 101 -1.19 9.98 -16.44
N PHE A 102 -0.39 9.17 -15.75
CA PHE A 102 0.13 9.53 -14.43
C PHE A 102 0.95 10.83 -14.47
N TRP A 103 1.82 11.00 -15.47
CA TRP A 103 2.60 12.22 -15.66
C TRP A 103 1.72 13.45 -15.89
N ARG A 104 0.67 13.31 -16.71
CA ARG A 104 -0.28 14.39 -16.95
C ARG A 104 -0.99 14.78 -15.65
N TRP A 105 -1.44 13.80 -14.88
CA TRP A 105 -2.03 14.01 -13.57
C TRP A 105 -1.05 14.68 -12.62
N TRP A 106 0.15 14.13 -12.46
CA TRP A 106 1.22 14.64 -11.60
C TRP A 106 1.54 16.11 -11.88
N SER A 107 1.65 16.47 -13.17
CA SER A 107 1.97 17.82 -13.63
C SER A 107 0.92 18.85 -13.23
N GLN A 108 -0.32 18.42 -12.98
CA GLN A 108 -1.45 19.27 -12.58
C GLN A 108 -1.63 19.36 -11.05
N GLN A 109 -0.89 18.57 -10.26
CA GLN A 109 -1.02 18.54 -8.81
C GLN A 109 -0.30 19.70 -8.10
N THR A 110 -0.80 20.06 -6.92
CA THR A 110 -0.12 20.96 -5.97
C THR A 110 1.10 20.28 -5.36
N GLU A 111 2.02 21.07 -4.80
CA GLU A 111 3.17 20.53 -4.04
C GLU A 111 2.70 19.63 -2.88
N GLU A 112 1.66 20.05 -2.15
CA GLU A 112 1.09 19.25 -1.06
C GLU A 112 0.65 17.85 -1.52
N THR A 113 -0.04 17.75 -2.66
CA THR A 113 -0.46 16.45 -3.18
C THR A 113 0.73 15.63 -3.64
N ARG A 114 1.74 16.26 -4.27
CA ARG A 114 2.95 15.57 -4.73
C ARG A 114 3.77 15.00 -3.57
N ASP A 115 3.82 15.68 -2.44
CA ASP A 115 4.55 15.22 -1.25
C ASP A 115 3.89 13.99 -0.60
N LYS A 116 2.61 13.71 -0.90
CA LYS A 116 1.85 12.57 -0.35
C LYS A 116 1.94 11.30 -1.20
N VAL A 117 2.40 11.41 -2.43
CA VAL A 117 2.42 10.32 -3.44
C VAL A 117 3.78 9.65 -3.43
#